data_AF-A0A0C3ET38-F1
#
_entry.id   AF-A0A0C3ET38-F1
#
_cell.length_a   1.000
_cell.length_b   1.000
_cell.length_c   1.000
_cell.angle_alpha   90.00
_cell.angle_beta   90.00
_cell.angle_gamma   90.00
#
_symmetry.space_group_name_H-M   'P 1'
#
loop_
_entity.id
_entity.type
_entity.pdbx_description
1 polymer ?
#
loop_
_entity_poly.entity_id
_entity_poly.type
_entity_poly.pdbx_seq_one_letter_code
_entity_poly.pdbx_strand_id
1 'polypeptide(L)' 'MIQAAHIGVSISGVEGLQAAHSTDVATSLFHYLKKLLLIHGTWSYQRLFKLILCLSSCVCLCPVTDH' A
#
# COMPACT_ATOMS: atom_id res chain seq x y z
N MET A 1 4.69 7.01 -17.20
CA MET A 1 3.48 6.15 -17.33
C MET A 1 3.16 5.45 -16.02
N ILE A 2 4.07 4.68 -15.42
CA ILE A 2 3.78 4.00 -14.15
C ILE A 2 4.18 4.84 -12.92
N GLN A 3 5.32 5.54 -12.98
CA GLN A 3 5.76 6.47 -11.92
C GLN A 3 4.89 7.73 -11.77
N ALA A 4 4.00 8.00 -12.73
CA ALA A 4 3.08 9.13 -12.66
C ALA A 4 1.78 8.80 -11.91
N ALA A 5 1.52 7.51 -11.64
CA ALA A 5 0.36 7.07 -10.89
C ALA A 5 0.63 7.08 -9.39
N HIS A 6 -0.42 7.30 -8.58
CA HIS A 6 -0.32 7.23 -7.12
C HIS A 6 0.08 5.85 -6.59
N ILE A 7 -0.28 4.80 -7.34
CA ILE A 7 0.07 3.42 -7.04
C ILE A 7 0.48 2.76 -8.35
N GLY A 8 1.76 2.46 -8.48
CA GLY A 8 2.31 1.78 -9.65
C GLY A 8 2.17 0.27 -9.53
N VAL A 9 1.46 -0.35 -10.48
CA VAL A 9 1.37 -1.81 -10.59
C VAL A 9 1.95 -2.27 -11.92
N SER A 10 2.87 -3.23 -11.87
CA SER A 10 3.48 -3.85 -13.05
C SER A 10 3.18 -5.33 -13.14
N ILE A 11 3.43 -5.87 -14.33
CA ILE A 11 3.39 -7.31 -14.58
C ILE A 11 4.78 -7.80 -14.93
N SER A 12 5.26 -8.78 -14.16
CA SER A 12 6.54 -9.43 -14.38
C SER A 12 6.41 -10.46 -15.50
N GLY A 13 6.94 -10.14 -16.68
CA GLY A 13 7.09 -11.05 -17.81
C GLY A 13 8.52 -11.58 -17.97
N VAL A 14 8.73 -12.47 -18.94
CA VAL A 14 10.04 -13.10 -19.20
C VAL A 14 11.01 -12.16 -19.91
N GLU A 15 10.51 -11.17 -20.66
CA GLU A 15 11.33 -10.37 -21.59
C GLU A 15 11.77 -9.00 -21.04
N GLY A 16 11.28 -8.58 -19.87
CA GLY A 16 11.67 -7.31 -19.28
C GLY A 16 11.16 -7.07 -17.87
N LEU A 17 12.08 -6.90 -16.92
CA LEU A 17 11.79 -6.60 -15.51
C LEU A 17 11.86 -5.10 -15.19
N GLN A 18 12.17 -4.26 -16.17
CA GLN A 18 12.37 -2.83 -15.96
C GLN A 18 11.10 -2.14 -15.46
N ALA A 19 9.93 -2.55 -15.96
CA ALA A 19 8.65 -2.10 -15.43
C ALA A 19 8.48 -2.57 -13.98
N ALA A 20 8.76 -3.84 -13.67
CA ALA A 20 8.62 -4.41 -12.34
C ALA A 20 9.49 -3.75 -11.26
N HIS A 21 10.70 -3.33 -11.63
CA HIS A 21 11.59 -2.58 -10.74
C HIS A 21 11.16 -1.14 -10.49
N SER A 22 10.36 -0.56 -11.40
CA SER A 22 9.92 0.84 -11.31
C SER A 22 8.56 1.03 -10.63
N THR A 23 8.00 -0.04 -10.05
CA THR A 23 6.64 -0.09 -9.47
C THR A 23 6.60 -0.53 -8.03
N ASP A 24 5.62 -0.03 -7.29
CA ASP A 24 5.40 -0.37 -5.88
C ASP A 24 4.96 -1.82 -5.70
N VAL A 25 4.18 -2.35 -6.64
CA VAL A 25 3.74 -3.75 -6.62
C VAL A 25 3.91 -4.40 -7.99
N ALA A 26 4.60 -5.52 -8.02
CA ALA A 26 4.75 -6.37 -9.21
C ALA A 26 3.97 -7.67 -9.04
N THR A 27 3.12 -8.02 -10.01
CA THR A 27 2.41 -9.30 -10.06
C THR A 27 2.82 -10.09 -11.30
N SER A 28 2.68 -11.42 -11.29
CA SER A 28 3.00 -12.24 -12.47
C SER A 28 1.90 -12.19 -13.54
N LEU A 29 0.65 -11.95 -13.15
CA LEU A 29 -0.53 -11.97 -14.03
C LEU A 29 -1.59 -10.98 -13.53
N PHE A 30 -2.37 -10.41 -14.46
CA PHE A 30 -3.48 -9.50 -14.14
C PHE A 30 -4.54 -10.11 -13.22
N HIS A 31 -4.77 -11.43 -13.25
CA HIS A 31 -5.80 -12.07 -12.43
C HIS A 31 -5.54 -11.91 -10.92
N TYR A 32 -4.28 -11.87 -10.50
CA TYR A 32 -3.92 -11.68 -9.09
C TYR A 32 -4.22 -10.27 -8.59
N LEU A 33 -4.29 -9.28 -9.48
CA LEU A 33 -4.58 -7.89 -9.13
C LEU A 33 -5.94 -7.73 -8.47
N LYS A 34 -6.95 -8.50 -8.94
CA LYS A 34 -8.30 -8.49 -8.36
C LYS A 34 -8.28 -8.93 -6.90
N LYS A 35 -7.57 -10.02 -6.60
CA LYS A 35 -7.47 -10.55 -5.23
C LYS A 35 -6.62 -9.64 -4.33
N LEU A 36 -5.58 -9.03 -4.88
CA LEU A 36 -4.73 -8.08 -4.18
C LEU A 36 -5.52 -6.82 -3.77
N LEU A 37 -6.20 -6.16 -4.70
CA LEU A 37 -6.97 -4.95 -4.41
C LEU A 37 -8.15 -5.22 -3.47
N LEU A 38 -8.96 -6.25 -3.76
CA LEU A 38 -10.21 -6.47 -3.03
C LEU A 38 -10.00 -7.05 -1.64
N ILE A 39 -9.03 -7.97 -1.46
CA ILE A 39 -8.80 -8.61 -0.16
C ILE A 39 -7.70 -7.87 0.60
N HIS A 40 -6.53 -7.70 0.01
CA HIS A 40 -5.40 -7.12 0.71
C HIS A 40 -5.53 -5.60 0.84
N GLY A 41 -6.10 -4.93 -0.16
CA GLY A 41 -6.38 -3.49 -0.10
C GLY A 41 -7.36 -3.14 1.02
N THR A 42 -8.50 -3.82 1.10
CA THR A 42 -9.50 -3.58 2.15
C THR A 42 -8.95 -3.90 3.55
N TRP A 43 -8.22 -5.00 3.70
CA TRP A 43 -7.65 -5.39 4.98
C TRP A 43 -6.51 -4.48 5.43
N SER A 44 -5.70 -3.98 4.50
CA SER A 44 -4.69 -2.95 4.76
C SER A 44 -5.35 -1.65 5.21
N TYR A 45 -6.37 -1.20 4.48
CA TYR A 45 -7.10 0.04 4.79
C TYR A 45 -7.76 -0.01 6.17
N GLN A 46 -8.41 -1.13 6.52
CA GLN A 46 -9.03 -1.32 7.84
C GLN A 46 -8.01 -1.30 8.98
N ARG A 47 -6.84 -1.92 8.79
CA ARG A 47 -5.77 -1.90 9.80
C ARG A 47 -5.18 -0.51 9.96
N LEU A 48 -4.91 0.18 8.85
CA LEU A 48 -4.39 1.54 8.86
C LEU A 48 -5.36 2.50 9.56
N PHE A 49 -6.66 2.38 9.28
CA PHE A 49 -7.69 3.21 9.93
C PHE A 49 -7.71 3.01 11.45
N LYS A 50 -7.62 1.75 11.93
CA LYS A 50 -7.55 1.45 13.36
C LYS A 50 -6.28 2.02 14.01
N LEU A 51 -5.14 1.95 13.32
CA LEU A 51 -3.88 2.54 13.80
C LEU A 51 -3.97 4.07 13.88
N ILE A 52 -4.51 4.73 12.87
CA ILE A 52 -4.69 6.19 12.86
C ILE A 52 -5.64 6.63 13.98
N LEU A 53 -6.75 5.92 14.18
CA LEU A 53 -7.69 6.22 15.27
C LEU A 53 -7.02 6.05 16.64
N CYS A 54 -6.29 4.95 16.85
CA CYS A 54 -5.56 4.70 18.08
C CYS A 54 -4.49 5.77 18.33
N LEU A 55 -3.75 6.17 17.29
CA LEU A 55 -2.73 7.21 17.37
C LEU A 55 -3.36 8.56 17.72
N SER A 56 -4.47 8.94 17.10
CA SER A 56 -5.21 10.16 17.43
C SER A 56 -5.68 10.16 18.89
N SER A 57 -6.22 9.04 19.37
CA SER A 57 -6.60 8.89 20.78
C SER A 57 -5.40 8.93 21.74
N CYS A 58 -4.26 8.32 21.37
CA CYS A 58 -3.05 8.33 22.19
C CYS A 58 -2.36 9.70 22.20
N VAL A 59 -2.34 10.45 21.10
CA VAL A 59 -1.80 11.82 21.05
C VAL A 59 -2.62 12.75 21.96
N CYS A 60 -3.93 12.53 22.08
CA CYS A 60 -4.77 13.26 23.04
C CYS A 60 -4.57 12.82 24.50
N LEU A 61 -4.03 11.61 24.75
CA LEU A 61 -3.81 11.06 26.10
C LEU A 61 -2.35 11.15 26.58
N CYS A 62 -1.39 11.36 25.69
CA CYS A 62 -0.04 11.72 26.09
C CYS A 62 -0.06 13.19 26.51
N PRO A 63 0.08 13.52 27.81
CA PRO A 63 0.55 14.85 28.14
C PRO A 63 1.89 14.99 27.42
N VAL A 64 2.02 15.99 26.58
CA VAL A 64 3.31 16.43 26.05
C VAL A 64 4.13 16.82 27.28
N THR A 65 4.84 15.87 27.87
CA THR A 65 5.96 16.13 28.77
C THR A 65 7.15 16.44 27.87
N ASP A 66 7.08 17.59 27.23
CA ASP A 66 8.25 18.33 26.77
C ASP A 66 8.23 19.64 27.55
N HIS A 67 8.97 19.61 28.67
CA HIS A 67 9.33 20.72 29.56
C HIS A 67 8.37 21.19 30.65
#